data_AF-A0A8J6QD54-F1
#
_entry.id   AF-A0A8J6QD54-F1
#
_cell.length_a   1.000
_cell.length_b   1.000
_cell.length_c   1.000
_cell.angle_alpha   90.00
_cell.angle_beta   90.00
_cell.angle_gamma   90.00
#
_symmetry.space_group_name_H-M   'P 1'
#
loop_
_entity.id
_entity.type
_entity.pdbx_description
1 polymer ?
#
loop_
_entity_poly.entity_id
_entity_poly.type
_entity_poly.pdbx_seq_one_letter_code
_entity_poly.pdbx_strand_id
1 'polypeptide(L)' 'MIDQIILNKCSAAMREDFQKAGKTPPEGMVADTCNCVVEQVKNRQTIDQAKTFCTKQSLEKYGQP' A
#
# COMPACT_ATOMS: atom_id res chain seq x y z
N MET A 1 17.60 0.61 -3.86
CA MET A 1 17.37 -0.85 -4.01
C MET A 1 16.33 -1.37 -3.02
N ILE A 2 16.30 -0.90 -1.76
CA ILE A 2 15.27 -1.28 -0.78
C ILE A 2 13.85 -0.83 -1.17
N ASP A 3 13.72 0.30 -1.87
CA ASP A 3 12.42 0.84 -2.31
C ASP A 3 11.64 -0.14 -3.18
N GLN A 4 12.31 -0.74 -4.17
CA GLN A 4 11.74 -1.74 -5.08
C GLN A 4 11.31 -3.01 -4.34
N ILE A 5 12.03 -3.40 -3.30
CA ILE A 5 11.69 -4.57 -2.47
C ILE A 5 10.43 -4.29 -1.66
N ILE A 6 10.36 -3.12 -1.02
CA ILE A 6 9.18 -2.68 -0.26
C ILE A 6 7.98 -2.60 -1.19
N LEU A 7 8.13 -2.00 -2.36
CA LEU A 7 7.05 -1.81 -3.33
C LEU A 7 6.52 -3.14 -3.87
N ASN A 8 7.41 -4.09 -4.22
CA ASN A 8 7.02 -5.43 -4.65
C ASN A 8 6.33 -6.22 -3.53
N LYS A 9 6.89 -6.22 -2.31
CA LYS A 9 6.28 -6.93 -1.16
C LYS A 9 4.93 -6.33 -0.77
N CYS A 10 4.84 -5.01 -0.72
CA CYS A 10 3.60 -4.30 -0.44
C CYS A 10 2.54 -4.64 -1.50
N SER A 11 2.92 -4.62 -2.79
CA SER A 11 1.98 -4.90 -3.88
C SER A 11 1.48 -6.33 -3.86
N ALA A 12 2.35 -7.29 -3.57
CA ALA A 12 1.98 -8.69 -3.43
C ALA A 12 1.04 -8.90 -2.24
N ALA A 13 1.39 -8.34 -1.06
CA ALA A 13 0.56 -8.44 0.14
C ALA A 13 -0.82 -7.82 -0.07
N MET A 14 -0.90 -6.59 -0.61
CA MET A 14 -2.19 -5.96 -0.91
C MET A 14 -3.01 -6.81 -1.88
N ARG A 15 -2.43 -7.25 -3.00
CA ARG A 15 -3.16 -8.10 -3.96
C ARG A 15 -3.70 -9.36 -3.31
N GLU A 16 -2.92 -9.99 -2.42
CA GLU A 16 -3.34 -11.18 -1.69
C GLU A 16 -4.48 -10.87 -0.70
N ASP A 17 -4.41 -9.77 0.05
CA ASP A 17 -5.47 -9.31 0.95
C ASP A 17 -6.77 -9.01 0.19
N PHE A 18 -6.68 -8.28 -0.93
CA PHE A 18 -7.83 -8.00 -1.79
C PHE A 18 -8.41 -9.28 -2.40
N GLN A 19 -7.56 -10.19 -2.88
CA GLN A 19 -7.99 -11.48 -3.42
C GLN A 19 -8.70 -12.34 -2.35
N LYS A 20 -8.19 -12.37 -1.11
CA LYS A 20 -8.85 -13.03 0.03
C LYS A 20 -10.18 -12.37 0.38
N ALA A 21 -10.26 -11.05 0.27
CA ALA A 21 -11.50 -10.30 0.46
C ALA A 21 -12.49 -10.43 -0.72
N GLY A 22 -12.12 -11.14 -1.79
CA GLY A 22 -12.93 -11.23 -3.01
C GLY A 22 -13.12 -9.89 -3.73
N LYS A 23 -12.29 -8.89 -3.40
CA LYS A 23 -12.32 -7.55 -4.00
C LYS A 23 -11.16 -7.40 -4.96
N THR A 24 -11.35 -6.58 -5.99
CA THR A 24 -10.25 -6.20 -6.89
C THR A 24 -9.86 -4.77 -6.52
N PRO A 25 -8.58 -4.50 -6.23
CA PRO A 25 -8.16 -3.14 -5.98
C PRO A 25 -8.26 -2.33 -7.28
N PRO A 26 -8.79 -1.10 -7.24
CA PRO A 26 -8.81 -0.22 -8.41
C PRO A 26 -7.41 -0.03 -9.00
N GLU A 27 -7.38 0.19 -10.32
CA GLU A 27 -6.13 0.39 -11.04
C GLU A 27 -5.37 1.59 -10.48
N GLY A 28 -4.07 1.39 -10.22
CA GLY A 28 -3.22 2.40 -9.57
C GLY A 28 -3.28 2.41 -8.04
N MET A 29 -4.32 1.88 -7.37
CA MET A 29 -4.46 1.92 -5.89
C MET A 29 -3.28 1.26 -5.17
N VAL A 30 -2.91 0.05 -5.61
CA VAL A 30 -1.81 -0.71 -5.01
C VAL A 30 -0.49 0.02 -5.22
N ALA A 31 -0.24 0.54 -6.42
CA ALA A 31 0.99 1.26 -6.72
C ALA A 31 1.09 2.57 -5.92
N ASP A 32 -0.02 3.32 -5.80
CA ASP A 32 -0.10 4.58 -5.06
C ASP A 32 0.12 4.34 -3.55
N THR A 33 -0.56 3.34 -2.98
CA THR A 33 -0.39 2.95 -1.58
C THR A 33 1.04 2.51 -1.28
N CYS A 34 1.61 1.65 -2.14
CA CYS A 34 2.95 1.13 -1.91
C CYS A 34 4.05 2.18 -2.14
N ASN A 35 3.85 3.15 -3.05
CA ASN A 35 4.72 4.31 -3.15
C ASN A 35 4.65 5.18 -1.88
N CYS A 36 3.45 5.42 -1.35
CA CYS A 36 3.29 6.11 -0.07
C CYS A 36 4.05 5.39 1.05
N VAL A 37 3.98 4.06 1.13
CA VAL A 37 4.71 3.28 2.16
C VAL A 37 6.22 3.47 2.02
N VAL A 38 6.74 3.45 0.79
CA VAL A 38 8.16 3.71 0.51
C VAL A 38 8.57 5.11 0.96
N GLU A 39 7.75 6.13 0.71
CA GLU A 39 7.98 7.50 1.19
C GLU A 39 7.98 7.59 2.71
N GLN A 40 7.07 6.91 3.39
CA GLN A 40 7.00 6.96 4.84
C GLN A 40 8.19 6.25 5.50
N VAL A 41 8.61 5.11 4.95
CA VAL A 41 9.83 4.42 5.40
C VAL A 41 11.07 5.29 5.17
N LYS A 42 11.14 6.02 4.05
CA LYS A 42 12.19 7.02 3.80
C LYS A 42 12.16 8.17 4.82
N ASN A 43 10.98 8.57 5.29
CA ASN A 43 10.79 9.53 6.37
C ASN A 43 11.05 8.94 7.78
N ARG A 44 11.71 7.78 7.88
CA ARG A 44 11.99 7.03 9.12
C ARG A 44 10.74 6.57 9.89
N GLN A 45 9.57 6.53 9.25
CA GLN A 45 8.42 5.86 9.85
C GLN A 45 8.57 4.35 9.76
N THR A 46 7.94 3.66 10.71
CA THR A 46 7.88 2.20 10.68
C THR A 46 6.94 1.73 9.57
N ILE A 47 7.18 0.52 9.05
CA ILE A 47 6.33 -0.08 8.00
C ILE A 47 4.87 -0.18 8.47
N ASP A 48 4.64 -0.41 9.77
CA ASP A 48 3.31 -0.51 10.36
C ASP A 48 2.54 0.83 10.35
N GLN A 49 3.20 1.91 10.78
CA GLN A 49 2.63 3.26 10.69
C GLN A 49 2.41 3.70 9.25
N ALA A 50 3.40 3.42 8.38
CA ALA A 50 3.30 3.68 6.95
C ALA A 50 2.12 2.93 6.32
N LYS A 51 1.94 1.64 6.62
CA LYS A 51 0.79 0.85 6.14
C LYS A 51 -0.52 1.49 6.57
N THR A 52 -0.66 1.80 7.86
CA THR A 52 -1.91 2.36 8.41
C THR A 52 -2.25 3.70 7.76
N PHE A 53 -1.26 4.59 7.66
CA PHE A 53 -1.41 5.91 7.04
C PHE A 53 -1.75 5.80 5.55
N CYS A 54 -0.97 5.04 4.79
CA CYS A 54 -1.11 4.94 3.35
C CYS A 54 -2.37 4.16 2.95
N THR A 55 -2.76 3.15 3.73
CA THR A 55 -4.04 2.45 3.52
C THR A 55 -5.19 3.43 3.75
N LYS A 56 -5.16 4.21 4.84
CA LYS A 56 -6.19 5.23 5.10
C LYS A 56 -6.28 6.25 3.96
N GLN A 57 -5.13 6.81 3.55
CA GLN A 57 -5.08 7.75 2.43
C GLN A 57 -5.59 7.13 1.12
N SER A 58 -5.25 5.87 0.86
CA SER A 58 -5.74 5.15 -0.31
C SER A 58 -7.24 4.87 -0.23
N LEU A 59 -7.78 4.58 0.94
CA LEU A 59 -9.22 4.42 1.14
C LEU A 59 -9.96 5.73 0.91
N GLU A 60 -9.40 6.86 1.36
CA GLU A 60 -9.96 8.20 1.12
C GLU A 60 -9.90 8.59 -0.37
N LYS A 61 -8.81 8.24 -1.06
CA LYS A 61 -8.57 8.60 -2.46
C LYS A 61 -9.31 7.71 -3.46
N TYR A 62 -9.38 6.41 -3.19
CA TYR A 62 -10.00 5.42 -4.08
C TYR A 62 -11.39 4.96 -3.60
N GLY A 63 -11.83 5.39 -2.41
CA GLY A 63 -13.21 5.31 -1.96
C GLY A 63 -13.75 3.89 -1.75
N GLN A 64 -12.93 2.90 -1.39
CA GLN A 64 -13.42 1.53 -1.26
C GLN A 64 -13.37 1.00 0.19
N PRO A 65 -14.51 0.83 0.88
CA PRO A 65 -14.59 0.14 2.17
C PRO A 65 -14.29 -1.36 2.05
#